data_AF-A0A2J8IG91-F1
#
_entry.id   AF-A0A2J8IG91-F1
#
_cell.length_a   1.000
_cell.length_b   1.000
_cell.length_c   1.000
_cell.angle_alpha   90.00
_cell.angle_beta   90.00
_cell.angle_gamma   90.00
#
_symmetry.space_group_name_H-M   'P 1'
#
loop_
_entity.id
_entity.type
_entity.pdbx_description
1 polymer ?
#
loop_
_entity_poly.entity_id
_entity_poly.type
_entity_poly.pdbx_seq_one_letter_code
_entity_poly.pdbx_strand_id
1 'polypeptide(L)'
;MKRVVEVIAAAIIAASLASCSASEATPPPADGGTFQTIEELKVAVNSAGLPCTDMVLDKPPSKFAAESATCGEFTSLALYSDDLHLQSQLDFLRPSGQRAVNIGKNWTVISEDPNRIQKSLGGTVLHTGP
;
A
#
# COMPACT_ATOMS: atom_id res chain seq x y z
N MET A 1 49.80 -40.95 -24.20
CA MET A 1 48.48 -41.37 -23.67
C MET A 1 47.41 -40.67 -24.50
N LYS A 2 46.64 -41.42 -25.30
CA LYS A 2 45.63 -40.87 -26.21
C LYS A 2 44.32 -40.64 -25.45
N ARG A 3 43.83 -39.40 -25.45
CA ARG A 3 42.45 -39.05 -25.10
C ARG A 3 41.54 -39.50 -26.24
N VAL A 4 40.40 -40.10 -25.90
CA VAL A 4 39.22 -40.16 -26.76
C VAL A 4 38.04 -39.71 -25.91
N VAL A 5 37.34 -38.70 -26.43
CA VAL A 5 36.13 -38.07 -25.89
C VAL A 5 34.95 -38.78 -26.52
N GLU A 6 33.88 -39.05 -25.77
CA GLU A 6 32.53 -38.96 -26.33
C GLU A 6 31.45 -38.77 -25.24
N VAL A 7 30.56 -37.84 -25.58
CA VAL A 7 29.49 -37.22 -24.82
C VAL A 7 28.21 -38.02 -25.05
N ILE A 8 27.40 -38.24 -24.02
CA ILE A 8 25.95 -38.45 -24.21
C ILE A 8 25.19 -37.56 -23.23
N ALA A 9 24.56 -36.55 -23.82
CA ALA A 9 23.60 -35.66 -23.19
C ALA A 9 22.25 -36.38 -23.01
N ALA A 10 21.59 -36.15 -21.87
CA ALA A 10 20.15 -36.33 -21.74
C ALA A 10 19.61 -35.24 -20.81
N ALA A 11 19.10 -34.18 -21.43
CA ALA A 11 18.31 -33.16 -20.77
C ALA A 11 16.93 -33.74 -20.42
N ILE A 12 16.55 -33.70 -19.14
CA ILE A 12 15.16 -33.88 -18.73
C ILE A 12 14.66 -32.53 -18.21
N ILE A 13 14.04 -31.79 -19.12
CA ILE A 13 13.29 -30.57 -18.82
C ILE A 13 11.94 -31.04 -18.28
N ALA A 14 11.82 -31.14 -16.96
CA ALA A 14 10.51 -31.20 -16.31
C ALA A 14 10.06 -29.76 -16.05
N ALA A 15 9.46 -29.15 -17.06
CA ALA A 15 8.72 -27.90 -16.91
C ALA A 15 7.43 -28.20 -16.16
N SER A 16 7.49 -28.17 -14.82
CA SER A 16 6.32 -28.08 -13.98
C SER A 16 5.73 -26.68 -14.13
N LEU A 17 4.88 -26.51 -15.14
CA LEU A 17 3.88 -25.44 -15.19
C LEU A 17 2.91 -25.70 -14.04
N ALA A 18 3.29 -25.29 -12.84
CA ALA A 18 2.36 -25.13 -11.74
C ALA A 18 1.29 -24.16 -12.24
N SER A 19 0.07 -24.68 -12.44
CA SER A 19 -1.13 -23.90 -12.70
C SER A 19 -1.13 -22.65 -11.82
N CYS A 20 -0.84 -21.50 -12.41
CA CYS A 20 -1.36 -20.25 -11.91
C CYS A 20 -2.88 -20.34 -12.11
N SER A 21 -3.57 -20.97 -11.15
CA SER A 21 -4.97 -20.65 -10.91
C SER A 21 -5.00 -19.15 -10.71
N ALA A 22 -5.37 -18.43 -11.77
CA ALA A 22 -5.77 -17.04 -11.66
C ALA A 22 -7.00 -17.06 -10.77
N SER A 23 -6.81 -17.03 -9.45
CA SER A 23 -7.82 -16.50 -8.56
C SER A 23 -8.15 -15.15 -9.15
N GLU A 24 -9.36 -15.00 -9.68
CA GLU A 24 -9.93 -13.70 -9.93
C GLU A 24 -9.68 -12.90 -8.65
N ALA A 25 -8.84 -11.87 -8.76
CA ALA A 25 -8.45 -11.10 -7.59
C ALA A 25 -9.75 -10.55 -7.00
N THR A 26 -10.06 -10.96 -5.77
CA THR A 26 -11.20 -10.42 -5.05
C THR A 26 -11.07 -8.89 -5.07
N PRO A 27 -12.10 -8.14 -5.50
CA PRO A 27 -12.03 -6.70 -5.49
C PRO A 27 -11.74 -6.19 -4.08
N PRO A 28 -11.00 -5.08 -3.92
CA PRO A 28 -10.70 -4.55 -2.60
C PRO A 28 -11.99 -4.15 -1.88
N PRO A 29 -11.99 -4.16 -0.53
CA PRO A 29 -13.14 -3.72 0.25
C PRO A 29 -13.51 -2.27 -0.09
N ALA A 30 -14.82 -2.00 -0.26
CA ALA A 30 -15.28 -0.67 -0.63
C ALA A 30 -14.91 0.40 0.42
N ASP A 31 -14.79 0.03 1.70
CA ASP A 31 -14.39 0.88 2.82
C ASP A 31 -12.87 0.93 3.05
N GLY A 32 -12.08 0.30 2.19
CA GLY A 32 -10.62 0.28 2.30
C GLY A 32 -10.07 -0.69 3.35
N GLY A 33 -10.94 -1.41 4.08
CA GLY A 33 -10.55 -2.34 5.13
C GLY A 33 -9.77 -1.68 6.28
N THR A 34 -9.23 -2.52 7.17
CA THR A 34 -8.43 -2.09 8.32
C THR A 34 -7.03 -2.65 8.28
N PHE A 35 -6.07 -1.91 8.80
CA PHE A 35 -4.70 -2.39 9.10
C PHE A 35 -4.43 -2.31 10.60
N GLN A 36 -3.62 -3.24 11.11
CA GLN A 36 -3.28 -3.30 12.53
C GLN A 36 -2.03 -2.48 12.87
N THR A 37 -1.09 -2.36 11.92
CA THR A 37 0.17 -1.62 12.12
C THR A 37 0.53 -0.78 10.91
N ILE A 38 1.33 0.26 11.12
CA ILE A 38 1.74 1.15 10.03
C ILE A 38 2.63 0.41 9.01
N GLU A 39 3.35 -0.63 9.43
CA GLU A 39 4.09 -1.53 8.53
C GLU A 39 3.19 -2.33 7.59
N GLU A 40 2.03 -2.81 8.05
CA GLU A 40 1.07 -3.50 7.17
C GLU A 40 0.53 -2.53 6.11
N LEU A 41 0.20 -1.31 6.51
CA LEU A 41 -0.24 -0.27 5.60
C LEU A 41 0.87 0.13 4.61
N LYS A 42 2.12 0.24 5.06
CA LYS A 42 3.31 0.45 4.19
C LYS A 42 3.43 -0.63 3.13
N VAL A 43 3.29 -1.90 3.50
CA VAL A 43 3.36 -3.03 2.56
C VAL A 43 2.23 -2.92 1.54
N ALA A 44 1.01 -2.64 1.97
CA ALA A 44 -0.15 -2.47 1.10
C ALA A 44 0.04 -1.31 0.09
N VAL A 45 0.57 -0.17 0.54
CA VAL A 45 0.89 0.99 -0.31
C VAL A 45 1.97 0.66 -1.34
N ASN A 46 3.04 -0.05 -0.93
CA ASN A 46 4.06 -0.53 -1.86
C ASN A 46 3.49 -1.52 -2.90
N SER A 47 2.63 -2.45 -2.48
CA SER A 47 1.96 -3.39 -3.38
C SER A 47 0.99 -2.70 -4.35
N ALA A 48 0.41 -1.57 -3.96
CA ALA A 48 -0.37 -0.72 -4.86
C ALA A 48 0.51 0.01 -5.90
N GLY A 49 1.83 -0.08 -5.79
CA GLY A 49 2.79 0.53 -6.71
C GLY A 49 3.15 1.97 -6.36
N LEU A 50 2.91 2.40 -5.12
CA LEU A 50 3.46 3.66 -4.60
C LEU A 50 4.73 3.37 -3.78
N PRO A 51 5.88 3.95 -4.15
CA PRO A 51 7.13 3.68 -3.47
C PRO A 51 7.08 4.22 -2.03
N CYS A 52 7.30 3.32 -1.09
CA CYS A 52 7.31 3.60 0.34
C CYS A 52 8.37 2.71 1.00
N THR A 53 9.60 2.75 0.47
CA THR A 53 10.72 1.91 0.92
C THR A 53 11.32 2.48 2.21
N ASP A 54 11.62 3.78 2.20
CA ASP A 54 12.30 4.51 3.28
C ASP A 54 11.28 5.20 4.20
N MET A 55 10.42 4.39 4.82
CA MET A 55 9.41 4.88 5.75
C MET A 55 10.08 5.46 7.01
N VAL A 56 9.75 6.71 7.33
CA VAL A 56 10.16 7.39 8.57
C VAL A 56 8.95 7.52 9.48
N LEU A 57 9.01 6.91 10.65
CA LEU A 57 7.96 7.03 11.67
C LEU A 57 7.97 8.42 12.30
N ASP A 58 6.80 9.03 12.42
CA ASP A 58 6.65 10.32 13.10
C ASP A 58 6.70 10.12 14.62
N LYS A 59 7.49 10.95 15.30
CA LYS A 59 7.61 10.94 16.76
C LYS A 59 7.55 12.39 17.28
N PRO A 60 6.43 12.82 17.89
CA PRO A 60 5.18 12.07 18.11
C PRO A 60 4.39 11.80 16.82
N PRO A 61 3.42 10.87 16.82
CA PRO A 61 2.49 10.69 15.70
C PRO A 61 1.74 11.96 15.31
N SER A 62 1.27 12.03 14.07
CA SER A 62 0.54 13.15 13.50
C SER A 62 -0.81 13.36 14.21
N LYS A 63 -0.87 14.38 15.07
CA LYS A 63 -2.08 14.97 15.67
C LYS A 63 -3.13 13.97 16.20
N PHE A 64 -4.01 13.45 15.34
CA PHE A 64 -5.09 12.52 15.69
C PHE A 64 -4.75 11.05 15.43
N ALA A 65 -3.62 10.77 14.76
CA ALA A 65 -3.20 9.42 14.42
C ALA A 65 -2.62 8.70 15.65
N ALA A 66 -2.92 7.40 15.75
CA ALA A 66 -2.24 6.50 16.69
C ALA A 66 -0.80 6.20 16.21
N GLU A 67 -0.64 6.00 14.91
CA GLU A 67 0.65 5.85 14.25
C GLU A 67 0.65 6.66 12.96
N SER A 68 1.77 7.30 12.63
CA SER A 68 1.93 7.93 11.33
C SER A 68 3.37 7.87 10.85
N ALA A 69 3.53 7.94 9.54
CA ALA A 69 4.82 7.88 8.90
C ALA A 69 4.81 8.66 7.59
N THR A 70 6.01 8.98 7.12
CA THR A 70 6.23 9.56 5.80
C THR A 70 7.07 8.62 4.94
N CYS A 71 6.75 8.59 3.66
CA CYS A 71 7.45 7.85 2.62
C CYS A 71 7.89 8.85 1.55
N GLY A 72 8.98 9.55 1.82
CA GLY A 72 9.42 10.68 1.01
C GLY A 72 8.56 11.94 1.21
N GLU A 73 8.68 12.87 0.28
CA GLU A 73 8.06 14.21 0.38
C GLU A 73 6.53 14.19 0.21
N PHE A 74 6.02 13.31 -0.66
CA PHE A 74 4.63 13.36 -1.12
C PHE A 74 3.75 12.22 -0.63
N THR A 75 4.31 11.23 0.06
CA THR A 75 3.52 10.12 0.63
C THR A 75 3.52 10.19 2.14
N SER A 76 2.33 10.27 2.74
CA SER A 76 2.17 10.19 4.20
C SER A 76 1.12 9.14 4.54
N LEU A 77 1.38 8.36 5.57
CA LEU A 77 0.54 7.27 6.05
C LEU A 77 0.12 7.59 7.49
N ALA A 78 -1.14 7.28 7.82
CA ALA A 78 -1.61 7.40 9.19
C ALA A 78 -2.62 6.30 9.50
N LEU A 79 -2.55 5.77 10.73
CA LEU A 79 -3.51 4.86 11.33
C LEU A 79 -4.19 5.52 12.52
N TYR A 80 -5.47 5.22 12.69
CA TYR A 80 -6.33 5.78 13.72
C TYR A 80 -6.82 4.65 14.64
N SER A 81 -6.89 4.94 15.93
CA SER A 81 -7.38 4.00 16.94
C SER A 81 -8.87 3.69 16.79
N ASP A 82 -9.63 4.65 16.27
CA ASP A 82 -11.07 4.61 16.15
C ASP A 82 -11.58 5.65 15.13
N ASP A 83 -12.87 5.52 14.81
CA ASP A 83 -13.57 6.36 13.84
C ASP A 83 -13.63 7.83 14.26
N LEU A 84 -13.63 8.13 15.57
CA LEU A 84 -13.68 9.51 16.07
C LEU A 84 -12.39 10.27 15.73
N HIS A 85 -11.25 9.61 15.92
CA HIS A 85 -9.94 10.17 15.57
C HIS A 85 -9.77 10.32 14.06
N LEU A 86 -10.18 9.31 13.27
CA LEU A 86 -10.20 9.42 11.82
C LEU A 86 -11.07 10.59 11.37
N GLN A 87 -12.30 10.69 11.88
CA GLN A 87 -13.22 11.76 11.51
C GLN A 87 -12.67 13.15 11.88
N SER A 88 -12.02 13.27 13.05
CA SER A 88 -11.35 14.50 13.48
C SER A 88 -10.20 14.90 12.54
N GLN A 89 -9.44 13.93 12.02
CA GLN A 89 -8.44 14.20 10.98
C GLN A 89 -9.11 14.71 9.71
N LEU A 90 -10.17 14.06 9.24
CA LEU A 90 -10.84 14.46 7.99
C LEU A 90 -11.42 15.87 8.11
N ASP A 91 -12.05 16.20 9.24
CA ASP A 91 -12.57 17.54 9.53
C ASP A 91 -11.46 18.59 9.49
N PHE A 92 -10.27 18.25 10.00
CA PHE A 92 -9.09 19.12 9.95
C PHE A 92 -8.52 19.27 8.54
N LEU A 93 -8.52 18.21 7.73
CA LEU A 93 -7.96 18.21 6.38
C LEU A 93 -8.85 18.88 5.33
N ARG A 94 -10.18 18.73 5.41
CA ARG A 94 -11.13 19.31 4.44
C ARG A 94 -10.86 20.77 4.04
N PRO A 95 -10.59 21.71 4.96
CA PRO A 95 -10.35 23.10 4.60
C PRO A 95 -8.96 23.37 3.99
N SER A 96 -8.04 22.39 3.94
CA SER A 96 -6.62 22.63 3.62
C SER A 96 -6.29 22.86 2.14
N GLY A 97 -7.17 22.50 1.20
CA GLY A 97 -7.09 23.05 -0.17
C GLY A 97 -6.10 22.42 -1.15
N GLN A 98 -5.24 21.49 -0.73
CA GLN A 98 -4.00 21.23 -1.48
C GLN A 98 -3.67 19.77 -1.75
N ARG A 99 -4.44 18.81 -1.21
CA ARG A 99 -4.06 17.40 -1.25
C ARG A 99 -5.24 16.47 -1.49
N ALA A 100 -4.97 15.34 -2.13
CA ALA A 100 -5.89 14.23 -2.16
C ALA A 100 -5.52 13.23 -1.06
N VAL A 101 -6.55 12.68 -0.41
CA VAL A 101 -6.41 11.77 0.72
C VAL A 101 -7.22 10.53 0.42
N ASN A 102 -6.57 9.37 0.33
CA ASN A 102 -7.25 8.10 0.38
C ASN A 102 -7.63 7.78 1.81
N ILE A 103 -8.87 7.35 1.99
CA ILE A 103 -9.47 7.07 3.29
C ILE A 103 -9.98 5.64 3.26
N GLY A 104 -9.42 4.80 4.14
CA GLY A 104 -9.99 3.50 4.48
C GLY A 104 -10.65 3.53 5.86
N LYS A 105 -10.94 2.35 6.41
CA LYS A 105 -11.75 2.23 7.63
C LYS A 105 -11.06 2.79 8.88
N ASN A 106 -9.74 2.63 8.98
CA ASN A 106 -8.95 3.15 10.10
C ASN A 106 -7.64 3.81 9.65
N TRP A 107 -7.52 4.18 8.38
CA TRP A 107 -6.28 4.67 7.81
C TRP A 107 -6.50 5.79 6.80
N THR A 108 -5.46 6.61 6.63
CA THR A 108 -5.37 7.54 5.49
C THR A 108 -4.01 7.45 4.82
N VAL A 109 -4.01 7.63 3.50
CA VAL A 109 -2.80 7.81 2.70
C VAL A 109 -2.93 9.09 1.91
N ILE A 110 -1.98 10.01 2.12
CA ILE A 110 -1.77 11.17 1.26
C ILE A 110 -0.76 10.76 0.22
N SER A 111 -1.05 10.99 -1.06
CA SER A 111 -0.14 10.68 -2.17
C SER A 111 -0.44 11.53 -3.41
N GLU A 112 0.48 11.52 -4.38
CA GLU A 112 0.30 12.19 -5.68
C GLU A 112 -0.63 11.42 -6.63
N ASP A 113 -0.83 10.12 -6.41
CA ASP A 113 -1.70 9.25 -7.23
C ASP A 113 -2.74 8.53 -6.35
N PRO A 114 -3.76 9.27 -5.86
CA PRO A 114 -4.77 8.70 -4.99
C PRO A 114 -5.64 7.64 -5.67
N ASN A 115 -5.79 7.71 -7.00
CA ASN A 115 -6.59 6.76 -7.76
C ASN A 115 -5.96 5.37 -7.76
N ARG A 116 -4.63 5.29 -7.78
CA ARG A 116 -3.89 4.03 -7.67
C ARG A 116 -4.12 3.34 -6.33
N ILE A 117 -4.05 4.09 -5.23
CA ILE A 117 -4.37 3.56 -3.90
C ILE A 117 -5.83 3.12 -3.85
N GLN A 118 -6.77 3.94 -4.31
CA GLN A 118 -8.19 3.59 -4.28
C GLN A 118 -8.48 2.31 -5.08
N LYS A 119 -7.89 2.16 -6.26
CA LYS A 119 -8.05 0.97 -7.09
C LYS A 119 -7.50 -0.29 -6.43
N SER A 120 -6.40 -0.17 -5.67
CA SER A 120 -5.70 -1.31 -5.09
C SER A 120 -6.22 -1.70 -3.72
N LEU A 121 -6.53 -0.72 -2.87
CA LEU A 121 -6.88 -0.92 -1.46
C LEU A 121 -8.36 -0.62 -1.18
N GLY A 122 -9.05 0.03 -2.10
CA GLY A 122 -10.44 0.46 -1.93
C GLY A 122 -10.56 1.81 -1.23
N GLY A 123 -11.67 2.01 -0.52
CA GLY A 123 -11.93 3.24 0.21
C GLY A 123 -12.38 4.41 -0.66
N THR A 124 -12.25 5.61 -0.12
CA THR A 124 -12.71 6.85 -0.78
C THR A 124 -11.57 7.85 -0.93
N VAL A 125 -11.64 8.67 -1.97
CA VAL A 125 -10.73 9.80 -2.16
C VAL A 125 -11.43 11.06 -1.69
N LEU A 126 -10.84 11.73 -0.70
CA LEU A 126 -11.21 13.08 -0.32
C LEU A 126 -10.25 14.06 -0.99
N HIS A 127 -10.79 14.92 -1.84
CA HIS A 127 -10.08 16.12 -2.28
C HIS A 127 -10.23 17.19 -1.20
N THR A 128 -9.11 17.64 -0.66
CA THR A 128 -9.10 18.74 0.30
C THR A 128 -9.02 20.05 -0.48
N GLY A 129 -10.09 20.85 -0.50
CA GLY A 129 -10.19 22.10 -1.26
C GLY A 129 -11.41 22.27 -2.16
N PRO A 130 -11.65 23.49 -2.67
CA PRO A 130 -12.55 23.73 -3.80
C PRO A 130 -11.99 23.21 -5.13
#